data_AF-A0A972D9X4-F1
#
_entry.id   AF-A0A972D9X4-F1
#
_cell.length_a   1.000
_cell.length_b   1.000
_cell.length_c   1.000
_cell.angle_alpha   90.00
_cell.angle_beta   90.00
_cell.angle_gamma   90.00
#
_symmetry.space_group_name_H-M   'P 1'
#
loop_
_entity.id
_entity.type
_entity.pdbx_description
1 polymer ?
#
loop_
_entity_poly.entity_id
_entity_poly.type
_entity_poly.pdbx_seq_one_letter_code
_entity_poly.pdbx_strand_id
1 'polypeptide(L)'
;MRAVQARLRRARRAAEPHAERPAPQEEGVREMQYWPFWIGALALGAVPLVHWLLLRRTLAVSGRFTALVDRLRHRDEPEPEAMSLDEMAEALREMVASEYGVDALETPSCGDDVPVADLRPPQTPKQHLAFFGALVLGGSISSLLAGSFGLTPTLHSSVFAEIAKGPVGSAVMLLGGGVLVGFGTRMAGGCTSGHGLCGVSRFQPGSFVATAAFFGMGVVTSFLLGGLR
;
A
#
# COMPACT_ATOMS: atom_id res chain seq x y z
N MET A 1 -24.39 45.41 59.84
CA MET A 1 -23.04 45.63 59.28
C MET A 1 -22.56 44.56 58.30
N ARG A 2 -22.58 43.25 58.63
CA ARG A 2 -22.05 42.19 57.76
C ARG A 2 -22.75 42.06 56.38
N ALA A 3 -24.07 42.25 56.34
CA ALA A 3 -24.84 42.21 55.08
C ALA A 3 -24.50 43.38 54.12
N VAL A 4 -24.19 44.57 54.67
CA VAL A 4 -23.77 45.73 53.88
C VAL A 4 -22.37 45.51 53.31
N GLN A 5 -21.45 44.96 54.11
CA GLN A 5 -20.11 44.60 53.62
C GLN A 5 -20.15 43.52 52.53
N ALA A 6 -21.07 42.56 52.62
CA ALA A 6 -21.24 41.53 51.58
C ALA A 6 -21.75 42.14 50.26
N ARG A 7 -22.70 43.08 50.32
CA ARG A 7 -23.20 43.80 49.14
C ARG A 7 -22.13 44.69 48.50
N LEU A 8 -21.34 45.40 49.30
CA LEU A 8 -20.25 46.24 48.81
C LEU A 8 -19.13 45.42 48.15
N ARG A 9 -18.82 44.23 48.68
CA ARG A 9 -17.85 43.31 48.06
C ARG A 9 -18.34 42.77 46.71
N ARG A 10 -19.63 42.47 46.57
CA ARG A 10 -20.22 42.05 45.28
C ARG A 10 -20.24 43.18 44.27
N ALA A 11 -20.60 44.40 44.69
CA ALA A 11 -20.58 45.58 43.82
C ALA A 11 -19.16 45.92 43.35
N ARG A 12 -18.15 45.77 44.21
CA ARG A 12 -16.73 45.97 43.82
C ARG A 12 -16.27 44.94 42.78
N ARG A 13 -16.60 43.66 42.95
CA ARG A 13 -16.25 42.61 41.98
C ARG A 13 -16.94 42.77 40.62
N ALA A 14 -18.13 43.37 40.59
CA ALA A 14 -18.85 43.66 39.35
C ALA A 14 -18.32 44.91 38.63
N ALA A 15 -17.61 45.79 39.35
CA ALA A 15 -17.05 47.03 38.82
C ALA A 15 -15.55 46.93 38.45
N GLU A 16 -14.91 45.79 38.70
CA GLU A 16 -13.57 45.52 38.18
C GLU A 16 -13.67 45.30 36.66
N PRO A 17 -13.03 46.13 35.82
CA PRO A 17 -13.01 45.91 34.39
C PRO A 17 -12.37 44.55 34.14
N HIS A 18 -13.00 43.74 33.27
CA HIS A 18 -12.57 42.41 32.89
C HIS A 18 -11.06 42.38 32.70
N ALA A 19 -10.35 41.83 33.70
CA ALA A 19 -8.93 41.57 33.61
C ALA A 19 -8.72 40.75 32.35
N GLU A 20 -7.97 41.35 31.43
CA GLU A 20 -7.62 40.80 30.14
C GLU A 20 -7.15 39.36 30.34
N ARG A 21 -7.91 38.42 29.78
CA ARG A 21 -7.57 37.00 29.84
C ARG A 21 -6.16 36.90 29.24
N PRO A 22 -5.14 36.42 29.98
CA PRO A 22 -3.81 36.32 29.40
C PRO A 22 -3.93 35.52 28.10
N ALA A 23 -3.35 36.05 27.02
CA ALA A 23 -3.32 35.40 25.73
C ALA A 23 -2.94 33.92 25.94
N PRO A 24 -3.55 32.97 25.19
CA PRO A 24 -3.06 31.60 25.23
C PRO A 24 -1.57 31.69 24.94
N GLN A 25 -0.77 31.28 25.93
CA GLN A 25 0.67 31.12 25.73
C GLN A 25 0.80 30.35 24.44
N GLU A 26 1.53 30.89 23.46
CA GLU A 26 2.02 30.11 22.36
C GLU A 26 2.87 29.00 23.00
N GLU A 27 2.21 27.90 23.34
CA GLU A 27 2.84 26.62 23.57
C GLU A 27 3.68 26.43 22.33
N GLY A 28 4.98 26.63 22.50
CA GLY A 28 5.96 26.40 21.46
C GLY A 28 5.54 25.11 20.81
N VAL A 29 5.20 25.21 19.52
CA VAL A 29 5.01 24.06 18.66
C VAL A 29 6.27 23.27 18.90
N ARG A 30 6.18 22.24 19.74
CA ARG A 30 7.21 21.23 19.87
C ARG A 30 7.30 20.77 18.44
N GLU A 31 8.35 21.24 17.75
CA GLU A 31 8.69 20.79 16.43
C GLU A 31 8.72 19.28 16.62
N MET A 32 7.64 18.62 16.20
CA MET A 32 7.53 17.18 16.33
C MET A 32 8.56 16.72 15.33
N GLN A 33 9.78 16.56 15.82
CA GLN A 33 10.92 16.10 15.07
C GLN A 33 10.58 14.66 14.75
N TYR A 34 9.85 14.51 13.64
CA TYR A 34 9.42 13.24 13.12
C TYR A 34 10.67 12.40 12.99
N TRP A 35 10.58 11.16 13.48
CA TRP A 35 11.65 10.21 13.30
C TRP A 35 12.01 10.22 11.81
N PRO A 36 13.30 10.40 11.46
CA PRO A 36 13.68 10.44 10.08
C PRO A 36 13.23 9.13 9.44
N PHE A 37 12.27 9.23 8.53
CA PHE A 37 11.57 8.06 7.98
C PHE A 37 12.55 7.06 7.32
N TRP A 38 13.76 7.53 6.97
CA TRP A 38 14.84 6.68 6.47
C TRP A 38 15.31 5.65 7.50
N ILE A 39 15.20 5.92 8.80
CA ILE A 39 15.49 4.94 9.85
C ILE A 39 14.46 3.81 9.79
N GLY A 40 13.18 4.15 9.60
CA GLY A 40 12.11 3.17 9.38
C GLY A 40 12.34 2.36 8.11
N ALA A 41 12.72 3.02 7.01
CA ALA A 41 13.01 2.37 5.74
C ALA A 41 14.23 1.44 5.79
N LEU A 42 15.32 1.85 6.47
CA LEU A 42 16.50 1.02 6.67
C LEU A 42 16.19 -0.19 7.57
N ALA A 43 15.44 0.01 8.66
CA ALA A 43 15.05 -1.08 9.54
C ALA A 43 14.16 -2.10 8.80
N LEU A 44 13.16 -1.64 8.03
CA LEU A 44 12.28 -2.49 7.23
C LEU A 44 12.99 -3.12 6.03
N GLY A 45 13.98 -2.45 5.44
CA GLY A 45 14.79 -2.97 4.33
C GLY A 45 15.87 -3.96 4.75
N ALA A 46 16.40 -3.84 5.97
CA ALA A 46 17.36 -4.78 6.52
C ALA A 46 16.76 -6.18 6.75
N VAL A 47 15.48 -6.26 7.12
CA VAL A 47 14.79 -7.55 7.35
C VAL A 47 14.79 -8.47 6.11
N PRO A 48 14.33 -8.04 4.92
CA PRO A 48 14.39 -8.87 3.70
C PRO A 48 15.82 -9.03 3.17
N LEU A 49 16.72 -8.05 3.38
CA LEU A 49 18.12 -8.16 2.97
C LEU A 49 18.84 -9.26 3.76
N VAL A 50 18.66 -9.27 5.08
CA VAL A 50 19.19 -10.31 5.98
C VAL A 50 18.58 -11.66 5.66
N HIS A 51 17.28 -11.72 5.38
CA HIS A 51 16.62 -12.94 4.92
C HIS A 51 17.23 -13.48 3.62
N TRP A 52 17.44 -12.62 2.61
CA TRP A 52 18.08 -13.00 1.36
C TRP A 52 19.53 -13.47 1.58
N LEU A 53 20.28 -12.78 2.44
CA LEU A 53 21.67 -13.11 2.75
C LEU A 53 21.79 -14.48 3.45
N LEU A 54 20.83 -14.80 4.34
CA LEU A 54 20.81 -16.04 5.12
C LEU A 54 20.27 -17.23 4.32
N LEU A 55 19.28 -17.03 3.45
CA LEU A 55 18.54 -18.12 2.80
C LEU A 55 18.78 -18.25 1.29
N ARG A 56 19.51 -17.32 0.65
CA ARG A 56 19.86 -17.32 -0.79
C ARG A 56 18.67 -17.50 -1.75
N ARG A 57 17.42 -17.35 -1.30
CA ARG A 57 16.21 -17.48 -2.12
C ARG A 57 15.64 -16.12 -2.51
N THR A 58 15.17 -16.01 -3.75
CA THR A 58 14.54 -14.79 -4.28
C THR A 58 13.07 -14.72 -3.90
N LEU A 59 12.68 -13.51 -3.55
CA LEU A 59 11.39 -13.16 -3.01
C LEU A 59 10.55 -12.55 -4.13
N ALA A 60 9.82 -13.34 -4.91
CA ALA A 60 8.99 -12.86 -6.02
C ALA A 60 7.52 -13.28 -5.83
N VAL A 61 6.57 -12.37 -6.09
CA VAL A 61 5.12 -12.59 -5.84
C VAL A 61 4.28 -12.68 -7.10
N SER A 62 4.74 -12.19 -8.24
CA SER A 62 3.99 -12.32 -9.48
C SER A 62 4.62 -13.40 -10.35
N GLY A 63 3.87 -14.50 -10.55
CA GLY A 63 4.26 -15.62 -11.39
C GLY A 63 4.66 -15.25 -12.82
N ARG A 64 4.39 -14.02 -13.31
CA ARG A 64 4.85 -13.54 -14.61
C ARG A 64 6.30 -13.05 -14.63
N PHE A 65 6.80 -12.42 -13.57
CA PHE A 65 8.21 -12.02 -13.51
C PHE A 65 9.09 -13.22 -13.17
N THR A 66 8.63 -14.09 -12.28
CA THR A 66 9.27 -15.39 -12.05
C THR A 66 9.32 -16.19 -13.35
N ALA A 67 8.22 -16.31 -14.10
CA ALA A 67 8.22 -16.98 -15.41
C ALA A 67 9.10 -16.29 -16.47
N LEU A 68 9.27 -14.96 -16.41
CA LEU A 68 10.17 -14.24 -17.31
C LEU A 68 11.64 -14.51 -16.96
N VAL A 69 11.99 -14.46 -15.67
CA VAL A 69 13.34 -14.75 -15.18
C VAL A 69 13.69 -16.22 -15.40
N ASP A 70 12.73 -17.11 -15.21
CA ASP A 70 12.84 -18.54 -15.46
C ASP A 70 13.10 -18.82 -16.95
N ARG A 71 12.30 -18.22 -17.85
CA ARG A 71 12.55 -18.27 -19.30
C ARG A 71 13.90 -17.68 -19.72
N LEU A 72 14.40 -16.68 -19.00
CA LEU A 72 15.70 -16.06 -19.30
C LEU A 72 16.87 -16.90 -18.78
N ARG A 73 16.68 -17.62 -17.67
CA ARG A 73 17.68 -18.52 -17.08
C ARG A 73 17.80 -19.84 -17.84
N HIS A 74 16.68 -20.38 -18.30
CA HIS A 74 16.62 -21.61 -19.08
C HIS A 74 16.53 -21.35 -20.59
N ARG A 75 16.90 -20.13 -21.03
CA ARG A 75 16.83 -19.74 -22.46
C ARG A 75 17.73 -20.60 -23.35
N ASP A 76 18.85 -21.05 -22.79
CA ASP A 76 19.88 -21.83 -23.48
C ASP A 76 19.79 -23.33 -23.14
N GLU A 77 18.87 -23.74 -22.28
CA GLU A 77 18.61 -25.15 -22.05
C GLU A 77 17.67 -25.68 -23.14
N PRO A 78 17.96 -26.85 -23.72
CA PRO A 78 17.04 -27.47 -24.68
C PRO A 78 15.67 -27.62 -24.01
N GLU A 79 14.61 -27.22 -24.72
CA GLU A 79 13.22 -27.43 -24.28
C GLU A 79 13.12 -28.86 -23.72
N PRO A 80 12.73 -29.03 -22.43
CA PRO A 80 12.58 -30.37 -21.89
C PRO A 80 11.60 -31.10 -22.79
N GLU A 81 12.08 -32.21 -23.38
CA GLU A 81 11.27 -33.10 -24.20
C GLU A 81 9.95 -33.31 -23.47
N ALA A 82 8.86 -32.83 -24.05
CA ALA A 82 7.59 -32.69 -23.35
C ALA A 82 7.17 -34.06 -22.83
N MET A 83 7.37 -34.29 -21.52
CA MET A 83 6.99 -35.51 -20.86
C MET A 83 5.51 -35.73 -21.18
N SER A 84 5.21 -36.85 -21.83
CA SER A 84 3.85 -37.15 -22.21
C SER A 84 2.97 -37.18 -20.96
N LEU A 85 1.69 -36.85 -21.12
CA LEU A 85 0.75 -36.81 -20.01
C LEU A 85 0.73 -38.15 -19.23
N ASP A 86 0.96 -39.25 -19.94
CA ASP A 86 1.08 -40.60 -19.39
C ASP A 86 2.37 -40.78 -18.57
N GLU A 87 3.52 -40.33 -19.08
CA GLU A 87 4.80 -40.38 -18.34
C GLU A 87 4.78 -39.50 -17.09
N MET A 88 4.16 -38.32 -17.16
CA MET A 88 4.01 -37.43 -16.02
C MET A 88 3.06 -38.03 -14.98
N ALA A 89 1.97 -38.67 -15.42
CA ALA A 89 1.04 -39.37 -14.54
C ALA A 89 1.71 -40.56 -13.84
N GLU A 90 2.56 -41.31 -14.55
CA GLU A 90 3.31 -42.44 -14.00
C GLU A 90 4.36 -41.98 -12.98
N ALA A 91 5.14 -40.95 -13.33
CA ALA A 91 6.13 -40.37 -12.41
C ALA A 91 5.47 -39.82 -11.13
N LEU A 92 4.28 -39.23 -11.25
CA LEU A 92 3.53 -38.75 -10.10
C LEU A 92 3.03 -39.91 -9.22
N ARG A 93 2.52 -40.98 -9.84
CA ARG A 93 2.07 -42.19 -9.13
C ARG A 93 3.22 -42.86 -8.40
N GLU A 94 4.38 -42.94 -9.03
CA GLU A 94 5.59 -43.49 -8.43
C GLU A 94 6.06 -42.67 -7.22
N MET A 95 6.10 -41.33 -7.34
CA MET A 95 6.43 -40.46 -6.21
C MET A 95 5.43 -40.58 -5.07
N VAL A 96 4.12 -40.57 -5.36
CA VAL A 96 3.08 -40.70 -4.33
C VAL A 96 3.16 -42.06 -3.63
N ALA A 97 3.36 -43.14 -4.37
CA ALA A 97 3.53 -44.48 -3.78
C ALA A 97 4.78 -44.56 -2.90
N SER A 98 5.87 -43.88 -3.28
CA SER A 98 7.11 -43.87 -2.52
C SER A 98 7.01 -43.11 -1.19
N GLU A 99 6.19 -42.05 -1.15
CA GLU A 99 6.11 -41.15 0.01
C GLU A 99 4.94 -41.50 0.95
N TYR A 100 3.83 -41.99 0.39
CA TYR A 100 2.59 -42.25 1.13
C TYR A 100 2.14 -43.72 1.09
N GLY A 101 2.85 -44.59 0.39
CA GLY A 101 2.49 -45.99 0.21
C GLY A 101 1.47 -46.22 -0.90
N VAL A 102 1.37 -47.47 -1.37
CA VAL A 102 0.49 -47.85 -2.50
C VAL A 102 -1.00 -47.66 -2.18
N ASP A 103 -1.39 -47.68 -0.91
CA ASP A 103 -2.77 -47.44 -0.47
C ASP A 103 -3.22 -45.99 -0.76
N ALA A 104 -2.28 -45.04 -0.89
CA ALA A 104 -2.59 -43.66 -1.27
C ALA A 104 -2.94 -43.50 -2.76
N LEU A 105 -2.60 -44.49 -3.60
CA LEU A 105 -3.02 -44.55 -5.00
C LEU A 105 -4.47 -45.04 -5.15
N GLU A 106 -5.00 -45.71 -4.12
CA GLU A 106 -6.40 -46.08 -4.01
C GLU A 106 -7.21 -44.86 -3.53
N THR A 107 -7.22 -43.79 -4.33
CA THR A 107 -8.22 -42.74 -4.10
C THR A 107 -9.60 -43.36 -4.36
N PRO A 108 -10.58 -43.21 -3.45
CA PRO A 108 -11.96 -43.49 -3.82
C PRO A 108 -12.26 -42.62 -5.03
N SER A 109 -12.58 -43.27 -6.16
CA SER A 109 -12.89 -42.64 -7.44
C SER A 109 -13.98 -41.59 -7.22
N CYS A 110 -13.58 -40.34 -6.97
CA CYS A 110 -14.38 -39.19 -7.34
C CYS A 110 -14.49 -39.29 -8.85
N GLY A 111 -15.63 -39.79 -9.35
CA GLY A 111 -15.83 -40.06 -10.77
C GLY A 111 -15.40 -38.86 -11.62
N ASP A 112 -14.96 -39.14 -12.84
CA ASP A 112 -14.43 -38.15 -13.79
C ASP A 112 -15.40 -36.97 -14.09
N ASP A 113 -16.63 -37.05 -13.57
CA ASP A 113 -17.69 -36.06 -13.68
C ASP A 113 -17.66 -34.96 -12.60
N VAL A 114 -16.70 -34.95 -11.66
CA VAL A 114 -16.62 -33.84 -10.69
C VAL A 114 -16.19 -32.57 -11.43
N PRO A 115 -17.05 -31.54 -11.54
CA PRO A 115 -16.66 -30.31 -12.19
C PRO A 115 -15.49 -29.71 -11.42
N VAL A 116 -14.33 -29.57 -12.06
CA VAL A 116 -13.21 -28.80 -11.51
C VAL A 116 -13.70 -27.37 -11.39
N ALA A 117 -14.24 -27.02 -10.23
CA ALA A 117 -14.74 -25.69 -9.96
C ALA A 117 -13.57 -24.71 -10.12
N ASP A 118 -13.67 -23.77 -11.05
CA ASP A 118 -12.74 -22.66 -11.12
C ASP A 118 -12.90 -21.85 -9.82
N LEU A 119 -12.03 -22.13 -8.85
CA LEU A 119 -12.01 -21.48 -7.53
C LEU A 119 -11.59 -20.01 -7.63
N ARG A 120 -11.32 -19.48 -8.83
CA ARG A 120 -11.06 -18.06 -9.02
C ARG A 120 -12.38 -17.31 -8.81
N PRO A 121 -12.51 -16.47 -7.77
CA PRO A 121 -13.69 -15.65 -7.62
C PRO A 121 -13.83 -14.77 -8.88
N PRO A 122 -15.02 -14.66 -9.48
CA PRO A 122 -15.22 -13.84 -10.65
C PRO A 122 -14.90 -12.39 -10.28
N GLN A 123 -13.82 -11.84 -10.85
CA GLN A 123 -13.47 -10.43 -10.69
C GLN A 123 -14.47 -9.58 -11.48
N THR A 124 -15.60 -9.28 -10.85
CA THR A 124 -16.66 -8.53 -11.52
C THR A 124 -16.39 -7.03 -11.41
N PRO A 125 -16.66 -6.24 -12.47
CA PRO A 125 -16.46 -4.79 -12.46
C PRO A 125 -17.27 -4.08 -11.36
N LYS A 126 -18.36 -4.71 -10.89
CA LYS A 126 -19.19 -4.23 -9.79
C LYS A 126 -18.40 -4.09 -8.47
N GLN A 127 -17.50 -5.03 -8.18
CA GLN A 127 -16.68 -4.99 -6.96
C GLN A 127 -15.66 -3.85 -6.99
N HIS A 128 -15.04 -3.62 -8.15
CA HIS A 128 -14.10 -2.51 -8.31
C HIS A 128 -14.82 -1.15 -8.18
N LEU A 129 -16.00 -1.01 -8.80
CA LEU A 129 -16.80 0.21 -8.67
C LEU A 129 -17.26 0.46 -7.24
N ALA A 130 -17.69 -0.59 -6.52
CA ALA A 130 -18.04 -0.48 -5.10
C ALA A 130 -16.84 -0.03 -4.26
N PHE A 131 -15.65 -0.58 -4.51
CA PHE A 131 -14.41 -0.19 -3.83
C PHE A 131 -14.04 1.28 -4.10
N PHE A 132 -14.03 1.71 -5.37
CA PHE A 132 -13.74 3.11 -5.71
C PHE A 132 -14.78 4.07 -5.12
N GLY A 133 -16.06 3.71 -5.18
CA GLY A 133 -17.14 4.50 -4.59
C GLY A 133 -16.97 4.67 -3.08
N ALA A 134 -16.61 3.59 -2.37
CA ALA A 134 -16.33 3.64 -0.94
C ALA A 134 -15.12 4.51 -0.60
N LEU A 135 -14.08 4.51 -1.43
CA LEU A 135 -12.87 5.32 -1.22
C LEU A 135 -13.17 6.82 -1.35
N VAL A 136 -13.93 7.21 -2.38
CA VAL A 136 -14.37 8.60 -2.57
C VAL A 136 -15.30 9.05 -1.45
N LEU A 137 -16.28 8.23 -1.09
CA LEU A 137 -17.24 8.53 -0.04
C LEU A 137 -16.56 8.64 1.33
N GLY A 138 -15.69 7.69 1.67
CA GLY A 138 -14.93 7.68 2.92
C GLY A 138 -14.02 8.90 3.05
N GLY A 139 -13.28 9.25 1.99
CA GLY A 139 -12.45 10.45 1.96
C GLY A 139 -13.27 11.73 2.11
N SER A 140 -14.42 11.80 1.45
CA SER A 140 -15.33 12.95 1.53
C SER A 140 -15.91 13.12 2.93
N ILE A 141 -16.40 12.04 3.54
CA ILE A 141 -16.91 12.05 4.93
C ILE A 141 -15.80 12.45 5.90
N SER A 142 -14.59 11.90 5.75
CA SER A 142 -13.45 12.24 6.61
C SER A 142 -13.07 13.72 6.50
N SER A 143 -13.05 14.29 5.30
CA SER A 143 -12.79 15.71 5.08
C SER A 143 -13.88 16.62 5.64
N LEU A 144 -15.15 16.22 5.52
CA LEU A 144 -16.29 16.93 6.11
C LEU A 144 -16.22 16.94 7.64
N LEU A 145 -15.94 15.79 8.27
CA LEU A 145 -15.78 15.70 9.72
C LEU A 145 -14.58 16.50 10.22
N ALA A 146 -13.52 16.59 9.42
CA ALA A 146 -12.35 17.42 9.71
C ALA A 146 -12.59 18.94 9.50
N GLY A 147 -13.78 19.35 9.03
CA GLY A 147 -14.13 20.76 8.80
C GLY A 147 -13.32 21.44 7.68
N SER A 148 -12.62 20.66 6.85
CA SER A 148 -11.65 21.16 5.84
C SER A 148 -12.10 20.89 4.40
N PHE A 149 -13.41 20.71 4.20
CA PHE A 149 -13.94 20.40 2.87
C PHE A 149 -13.85 21.63 1.95
N GLY A 150 -12.94 21.56 0.98
CA GLY A 150 -12.74 22.58 -0.05
C GLY A 150 -12.36 21.96 -1.37
N LEU A 151 -13.12 22.28 -2.43
CA LEU A 151 -12.78 21.88 -3.79
C LEU A 151 -11.80 22.90 -4.37
N THR A 152 -10.55 22.47 -4.55
CA THR A 152 -9.51 23.28 -5.17
C THR A 152 -9.18 22.69 -6.55
N PRO A 153 -9.42 23.43 -7.64
CA PRO A 153 -9.10 22.96 -9.00
C PRO A 153 -7.59 23.07 -9.33
N THR A 154 -6.78 23.48 -8.36
CA THR A 154 -5.33 23.69 -8.51
C THR A 154 -4.58 22.91 -7.44
N LEU A 155 -3.36 22.47 -7.79
CA LEU A 155 -2.51 21.76 -6.83
C LEU A 155 -1.98 22.76 -5.81
N HIS A 156 -2.29 22.51 -4.53
CA HIS A 156 -2.01 23.44 -3.43
C HIS A 156 -0.51 23.61 -3.11
N SER A 157 0.36 22.70 -3.54
CA SER A 157 1.80 22.85 -3.26
C SER A 157 2.43 23.88 -4.21
N SER A 158 3.25 24.79 -3.68
CA SER A 158 3.99 25.79 -4.46
C SER A 158 4.83 25.20 -5.60
N VAL A 159 5.43 24.02 -5.39
CA VAL A 159 6.24 23.32 -6.41
C VAL A 159 5.38 22.89 -7.60
N PHE A 160 4.25 22.24 -7.34
CA PHE A 160 3.35 21.80 -8.41
C PHE A 160 2.58 22.95 -9.06
N ALA A 161 2.27 24.03 -8.33
CA ALA A 161 1.64 25.22 -8.90
C ALA A 161 2.53 25.90 -9.95
N GLU A 162 3.84 25.99 -9.68
CA GLU A 162 4.83 26.52 -10.63
C GLU A 162 5.02 25.64 -11.87
N ILE A 163 5.02 24.31 -11.69
CA ILE A 163 5.18 23.36 -12.81
C ILE A 163 3.91 23.30 -13.67
N ALA A 164 2.74 23.28 -13.04
CA ALA A 164 1.47 23.10 -13.71
C ALA A 164 0.92 24.37 -14.38
N LYS A 165 1.38 25.57 -13.99
CA LYS A 165 1.03 26.87 -14.60
C LYS A 165 -0.48 27.04 -14.86
N GLY A 166 -1.31 26.72 -13.86
CA GLY A 166 -2.76 26.88 -13.90
C GLY A 166 -3.57 25.56 -13.86
N PRO A 167 -4.92 25.64 -13.95
CA PRO A 167 -5.80 24.50 -13.77
C PRO A 167 -5.71 23.47 -14.91
N VAL A 168 -5.49 23.93 -16.15
CA VAL A 168 -5.35 23.03 -17.31
C VAL A 168 -4.06 22.21 -17.23
N GLY A 169 -2.92 22.84 -16.92
CA GLY A 169 -1.68 22.09 -16.77
C GLY A 169 -1.68 21.19 -15.54
N SER A 170 -2.44 21.54 -14.49
CA SER A 170 -2.68 20.65 -13.34
C SER A 170 -3.43 19.39 -13.78
N ALA A 171 -4.50 19.54 -14.57
CA ALA A 171 -5.25 18.40 -15.10
C ALA A 171 -4.39 17.51 -16.01
N VAL A 172 -3.58 18.08 -16.89
CA VAL A 172 -2.65 17.32 -17.76
C VAL A 172 -1.61 16.57 -16.93
N MET A 173 -1.06 17.20 -15.90
CA MET A 173 -0.06 16.58 -15.01
C MET A 173 -0.68 15.44 -14.19
N LEU A 174 -1.91 15.61 -13.67
CA LEU A 174 -2.63 14.55 -12.96
C LEU A 174 -2.98 13.38 -13.89
N LEU A 175 -3.45 13.68 -15.09
CA LEU A 175 -3.78 12.65 -16.08
C LEU A 175 -2.53 11.87 -16.47
N GLY A 176 -1.44 12.57 -16.80
CA GLY A 176 -0.16 11.96 -17.15
C GLY A 176 0.43 11.14 -16.01
N GLY A 177 0.42 11.67 -14.78
CA GLY A 177 0.85 10.96 -13.58
C GLY A 177 -0.02 9.72 -13.31
N GLY A 178 -1.33 9.83 -13.45
CA GLY A 178 -2.26 8.71 -13.29
C GLY A 178 -2.04 7.60 -14.31
N VAL A 179 -1.81 7.95 -15.58
CA VAL A 179 -1.47 6.97 -16.63
C VAL A 179 -0.14 6.28 -16.33
N LEU A 180 0.88 7.04 -15.91
CA LEU A 180 2.19 6.48 -15.58
C LEU A 180 2.13 5.52 -14.39
N VAL A 181 1.37 5.88 -13.35
CA VAL A 181 1.11 5.01 -12.19
C VAL A 181 0.31 3.76 -12.60
N GLY A 182 -0.70 3.92 -13.45
CA GLY A 182 -1.47 2.80 -14.00
C GLY A 182 -0.60 1.81 -14.78
N PHE A 183 0.31 2.33 -15.61
CA PHE A 183 1.28 1.51 -16.33
C PHE A 183 2.26 0.80 -15.39
N GLY A 184 2.81 1.53 -14.41
CA GLY A 184 3.73 1.00 -13.39
C GLY A 184 3.12 -0.13 -12.55
N THR A 185 1.88 0.05 -12.08
CA THR A 185 1.17 -0.99 -11.29
C THR A 185 0.89 -2.24 -12.12
N ARG A 186 0.63 -2.10 -13.43
CA ARG A 186 0.48 -3.24 -14.33
C ARG A 186 1.80 -3.99 -14.56
N MET A 187 2.92 -3.28 -14.67
CA MET A 187 4.25 -3.90 -14.76
C MET A 187 4.66 -4.61 -13.46
N ALA A 188 4.31 -4.05 -12.30
CA ALA A 188 4.57 -4.68 -11.02
C ALA A 188 3.70 -5.94 -10.76
N GLY A 189 2.62 -6.13 -11.54
CA GLY A 189 1.68 -7.22 -11.34
C GLY A 189 0.72 -6.99 -10.17
N GLY A 190 0.56 -5.74 -9.73
CA GLY A 190 -0.27 -5.36 -8.59
C GLY A 190 -0.15 -3.89 -8.23
N CYS A 191 -1.13 -3.39 -7.48
CA CYS A 191 -1.08 -2.04 -6.91
C CYS A 191 -0.29 -2.02 -5.58
N THR A 192 0.08 -0.82 -5.14
CA THR A 192 0.76 -0.58 -3.86
C THR A 192 -0.01 -1.13 -2.67
N SER A 193 -1.35 -1.00 -2.65
CA SER A 193 -2.20 -1.55 -1.60
C SER A 193 -2.30 -3.08 -1.64
N GLY A 194 -2.27 -3.69 -2.83
CA GLY A 194 -2.31 -5.15 -3.00
C GLY A 194 -1.02 -5.82 -2.51
N HIS A 195 0.13 -5.28 -2.90
CA HIS A 195 1.42 -5.73 -2.36
C HIS A 195 1.57 -5.37 -0.87
N GLY A 196 1.18 -4.16 -0.47
CA GLY A 196 1.35 -3.66 0.89
C GLY A 196 0.44 -4.32 1.93
N LEU A 197 -0.88 -4.36 1.72
CA LEU A 197 -1.82 -4.90 2.72
C LEU A 197 -1.89 -6.42 2.62
N CYS A 198 -2.34 -6.94 1.48
CA CYS A 198 -2.57 -8.38 1.33
C CYS A 198 -1.27 -9.16 1.17
N GLY A 199 -0.32 -8.63 0.41
CA GLY A 199 0.95 -9.29 0.11
C GLY A 199 1.89 -9.43 1.30
N VAL A 200 2.07 -8.37 2.08
CA VAL A 200 2.87 -8.38 3.32
C VAL A 200 2.20 -9.21 4.41
N SER A 201 0.87 -9.14 4.57
CA SER A 201 0.14 -9.92 5.58
C SER A 201 0.22 -11.43 5.35
N ARG A 202 0.33 -11.85 4.08
CA ARG A 202 0.55 -13.27 3.70
C ARG A 202 2.02 -13.69 3.81
N PHE A 203 2.87 -12.85 4.40
CA PHE A 203 4.32 -13.01 4.44
C PHE A 203 4.94 -13.30 3.07
N GLN A 204 4.34 -12.76 2.00
CA GLN A 204 4.79 -13.10 0.66
C GLN A 204 5.95 -12.20 0.26
N PRO A 205 7.12 -12.78 0.04
CA PRO A 205 8.32 -12.01 0.25
C PRO A 205 8.59 -11.01 -0.89
N GLY A 206 8.14 -11.28 -2.12
CA GLY A 206 8.23 -10.30 -3.22
C GLY A 206 7.27 -9.12 -3.11
N SER A 207 6.24 -9.22 -2.27
CA SER A 207 5.42 -8.07 -1.93
C SER A 207 6.18 -7.12 -1.02
N PHE A 208 7.06 -7.61 -0.14
CA PHE A 208 7.95 -6.75 0.63
C PHE A 208 8.91 -5.97 -0.28
N VAL A 209 9.49 -6.62 -1.29
CA VAL A 209 10.39 -5.95 -2.25
C VAL A 209 9.64 -4.90 -3.08
N ALA A 210 8.47 -5.25 -3.63
CA ALA A 210 7.64 -4.30 -4.38
C ALA A 210 7.23 -3.10 -3.52
N THR A 211 6.77 -3.36 -2.29
CA THR A 211 6.42 -2.32 -1.33
C THR A 211 7.64 -1.45 -0.97
N ALA A 212 8.80 -2.03 -0.71
CA ALA A 212 10.02 -1.29 -0.42
C ALA A 212 10.45 -0.40 -1.60
N ALA A 213 10.34 -0.89 -2.83
CA ALA A 213 10.64 -0.12 -4.04
C ALA A 213 9.66 1.04 -4.24
N PHE A 214 8.35 0.83 -4.02
CA PHE A 214 7.34 1.89 -4.12
C PHE A 214 7.57 3.00 -3.08
N PHE A 215 7.80 2.62 -1.82
CA PHE A 215 8.11 3.60 -0.77
C PHE A 215 9.46 4.27 -1.01
N GLY A 216 10.49 3.52 -1.41
CA GLY A 216 11.81 4.05 -1.74
C GLY A 216 11.79 5.07 -2.89
N MET A 217 11.02 4.80 -3.95
CA MET A 217 10.85 5.75 -5.05
C MET A 217 10.07 6.99 -4.59
N GLY A 218 9.03 6.82 -3.76
CA GLY A 218 8.30 7.94 -3.15
C GLY A 218 9.22 8.85 -2.31
N VAL A 219 10.12 8.25 -1.53
CA VAL A 219 11.16 8.95 -0.76
C VAL A 219 12.10 9.74 -1.66
N VAL A 220 12.69 9.08 -2.67
CA VAL A 220 13.63 9.73 -3.59
C VAL A 220 12.96 10.87 -4.32
N THR A 221 11.72 10.68 -4.79
CA THR A 221 10.93 11.72 -5.43
C THR A 221 10.65 12.88 -4.47
N SER A 222 10.31 12.58 -3.22
CA SER A 222 10.07 13.60 -2.20
C SER A 222 11.33 14.41 -1.88
N PHE A 223 12.52 13.80 -1.85
CA PHE A 223 13.79 14.52 -1.69
C PHE A 223 14.15 15.33 -2.92
N LEU A 224 13.94 14.77 -4.11
CA LEU A 224 14.23 15.47 -5.36
C LEU A 224 13.38 16.74 -5.47
N LEU A 225 12.08 16.66 -5.17
CA LEU A 225 11.19 17.81 -5.15
C LEU A 225 11.35 18.68 -3.89
N GLY A 226 11.72 18.09 -2.77
CA GLY A 226 11.91 18.79 -1.50
C GLY A 226 13.21 19.60 -1.44
N GLY A 227 14.27 19.14 -2.11
CA GLY A 227 15.52 19.86 -2.33
C GLY A 227 15.43 20.92 -3.43
N LEU A 228 14.28 21.02 -4.13
CA LEU A 228 13.93 22.12 -5.02
C LEU A 228 13.34 23.34 -4.25
N ARG A 229 13.39 23.32 -2.91
CA ARG A 229 12.94 24.41 -2.03
C ARG A 229 14.06 25.38 -1.70
#